data_AF-A0A7S3L8N0-F1
#
_entry.id   AF-A0A7S3L8N0-F1
#
_cell.length_a   1.000
_cell.length_b   1.000
_cell.length_c   1.000
_cell.angle_alpha   90.00
_cell.angle_beta   90.00
_cell.angle_gamma   90.00
#
_symmetry.space_group_name_H-M   'P 1'
#
loop_
_entity.id
_entity.type
_entity.pdbx_description
1 polymer ?
#
loop_
_entity_poly.entity_id
_entity_poly.type
_entity_poly.pdbx_seq_one_letter_code
_entity_poly.pdbx_strand_id
1 'polypeptide(L)'
;RKDRERVQPQQPFLATAAVLCPYLDILGNRHLYPILNQRELDQTLSTVNMKKTPGGETVIVPRNFKLLEELEKSEKGHGDMSISFGLVDSGDTFLTDWNGGILGPPGTQYADRFFELRLHCPDNYPAVPPVVKFVSKINMNCVDSKTGTVNLNKLSAMRNWNRNMGMEQVLQSIRMEMCSDQNRRLRQPADGATF
;
A
#
# COMPACT_ATOMS: atom_id res chain seq x y z
N ARG A 1 49.19 24.85 22.32
CA ARG A 1 48.43 23.58 22.33
C ARG A 1 47.11 23.89 21.64
N LYS A 2 46.96 23.44 20.39
CA LYS A 2 45.86 23.76 19.48
C LYS A 2 44.81 22.66 19.61
N ASP A 3 43.63 23.01 20.10
CA ASP A 3 42.45 22.17 20.00
C ASP A 3 41.95 22.22 18.56
N ARG A 4 42.05 21.09 17.86
CA ARG A 4 41.50 20.87 16.52
C ARG A 4 40.14 20.21 16.70
N GLU A 5 39.06 20.98 16.52
CA GLU A 5 37.74 20.45 16.23
C GLU A 5 37.83 19.47 15.04
N ARG A 6 37.43 18.22 15.28
CA ARG A 6 37.38 17.17 14.27
C ARG A 6 35.98 17.20 13.64
N VAL A 7 35.84 18.01 12.60
CA VAL A 7 34.66 18.01 11.70
C VAL A 7 34.55 16.63 11.03
N GLN A 8 33.44 15.93 11.26
CA GLN A 8 33.07 14.72 10.52
C GLN A 8 32.78 15.08 9.05
N PRO A 9 33.33 14.35 8.06
CA PRO A 9 32.84 14.47 6.70
C PRO A 9 31.51 13.72 6.59
N GLN A 10 30.40 14.45 6.47
CA GLN A 10 29.20 13.91 5.83
C GLN A 10 29.53 13.62 4.37
N GLN A 11 29.38 12.37 3.93
CA GLN A 11 29.33 12.04 2.50
C GLN A 11 27.94 11.51 2.13
N PRO A 12 27.27 12.12 1.13
CA PRO A 12 25.94 11.75 0.68
C PRO A 12 26.02 10.92 -0.60
N PHE A 13 26.05 9.58 -0.54
CA PHE A 13 26.08 8.76 -1.75
C PHE A 13 25.49 7.37 -1.54
N LEU A 14 24.19 7.24 -1.28
CA LEU A 14 23.51 5.93 -1.44
C LEU A 14 22.03 6.01 -1.88
N ALA A 15 21.48 7.21 -2.14
CA ALA A 15 20.07 7.32 -2.53
C ALA A 15 19.81 7.20 -4.05
N THR A 16 20.85 7.21 -4.89
CA THR A 16 20.67 7.33 -6.35
C THR A 16 20.67 5.98 -7.10
N ALA A 17 20.96 4.86 -6.45
CA ALA A 17 21.09 3.57 -7.14
C ALA A 17 19.74 2.84 -7.35
N ALA A 18 18.73 3.11 -6.54
CA ALA A 18 17.47 2.35 -6.56
C ALA A 18 16.49 2.78 -7.67
N VAL A 19 16.69 3.95 -8.29
CA VAL A 19 15.72 4.51 -9.27
C VAL A 19 16.00 4.09 -10.72
N LEU A 20 17.13 3.43 -11.01
CA LEU A 20 17.51 3.09 -12.38
C LEU A 20 17.31 1.61 -12.77
N CYS A 21 16.78 0.78 -11.88
CA CYS A 21 16.78 -0.66 -12.11
C CYS A 21 15.72 -1.25 -13.06
N PRO A 22 14.69 -0.55 -13.60
CA PRO A 22 13.83 -1.14 -14.64
C PRO A 22 14.31 -0.89 -16.09
N TYR A 23 15.33 -0.06 -16.34
CA TYR A 23 15.66 0.37 -17.72
C TYR A 23 16.81 -0.38 -18.40
N LEU A 24 17.43 -1.37 -17.75
CA LEU A 24 18.65 -2.02 -18.25
C LEU A 24 18.56 -3.54 -18.46
N ASP A 25 17.36 -4.07 -18.75
CA ASP A 25 17.20 -5.48 -19.16
C ASP A 25 17.23 -5.70 -20.69
N ILE A 26 17.44 -4.67 -21.51
CA ILE A 26 17.43 -4.82 -22.98
C ILE A 26 18.82 -5.09 -23.58
N LEU A 27 19.92 -4.83 -22.88
CA LEU A 27 21.27 -5.02 -23.43
C LEU A 27 22.07 -5.97 -22.54
N GLY A 28 21.98 -7.26 -22.85
CA GLY A 28 22.68 -8.34 -22.15
C GLY A 28 24.18 -8.14 -22.06
N ASN A 29 24.62 -7.49 -20.98
CA ASN A 29 26.04 -7.32 -20.66
C ASN A 29 26.27 -7.54 -19.16
N ARG A 30 26.61 -8.78 -18.81
CA ARG A 30 26.78 -9.30 -17.44
C ARG A 30 28.05 -8.85 -16.71
N HIS A 31 28.65 -7.70 -17.03
CA HIS A 31 30.04 -7.47 -16.59
C HIS A 31 30.42 -6.18 -15.84
N LEU A 32 29.49 -5.30 -15.46
CA LEU A 32 29.85 -4.13 -14.64
C LEU A 32 28.82 -3.82 -13.55
N TYR A 33 28.78 -4.64 -12.51
CA TYR A 33 28.38 -4.21 -11.17
C TYR A 33 29.35 -4.83 -10.14
N PRO A 34 29.93 -4.05 -9.21
CA PRO A 34 30.53 -4.63 -8.02
C PRO A 34 29.42 -5.31 -7.21
N ILE A 35 29.73 -6.52 -6.76
CA ILE A 35 28.83 -7.43 -6.05
C ILE A 35 28.36 -6.76 -4.75
N LEU A 36 27.19 -6.15 -4.75
CA LEU A 36 26.39 -6.09 -3.53
C LEU A 36 25.82 -7.49 -3.37
N ASN A 37 26.26 -8.18 -2.33
CA ASN A 37 25.85 -9.56 -2.10
C ASN A 37 24.33 -9.58 -1.92
N GLN A 38 23.63 -10.54 -2.53
CA GLN A 38 22.19 -10.76 -2.31
C GLN A 38 21.85 -10.83 -0.81
N ARG A 39 22.80 -11.30 0.02
CA ARG A 39 22.70 -11.31 1.49
C ARG A 39 22.67 -9.93 2.15
N GLU A 40 23.30 -8.91 1.55
CA GLU A 40 23.28 -7.53 2.05
C GLU A 40 21.96 -6.83 1.71
N LEU A 41 21.36 -7.16 0.56
CA LEU A 41 19.98 -6.78 0.20
C LEU A 41 18.95 -7.48 1.11
N ASP A 42 19.12 -8.78 1.36
CA ASP A 42 18.26 -9.52 2.28
C ASP A 42 18.46 -9.09 3.74
N GLN A 43 19.67 -8.68 4.15
CA GLN A 43 19.93 -8.12 5.49
C GLN A 43 19.36 -6.72 5.67
N THR A 44 19.37 -5.88 4.65
CA THR A 44 18.75 -4.55 4.71
C THR A 44 17.23 -4.66 4.73
N LEU A 45 16.62 -5.50 3.87
CA LEU A 45 15.17 -5.74 3.85
C LEU A 45 14.65 -6.46 5.10
N SER A 46 15.39 -7.44 5.65
CA SER A 46 15.04 -8.09 6.93
C SER A 46 15.22 -7.19 8.15
N THR A 47 15.87 -6.04 8.03
CA THR A 47 16.02 -5.05 9.11
C THR A 47 14.89 -4.01 9.09
N VAL A 48 14.05 -3.98 8.04
CA VAL A 48 12.81 -3.19 8.00
C VAL A 48 11.65 -3.94 8.68
N ASN A 49 11.75 -5.26 8.84
CA ASN A 49 10.85 -6.02 9.72
C ASN A 49 11.17 -5.67 11.18
N MET A 50 10.18 -5.10 11.89
CA MET A 50 10.25 -4.62 13.27
C MET A 50 11.19 -5.43 14.17
N LYS A 51 12.46 -5.03 14.24
CA LYS A 51 13.37 -5.48 15.29
C LYS A 51 13.08 -4.62 16.49
N LYS A 52 12.46 -5.21 17.50
CA LYS A 52 12.43 -4.64 18.85
C LYS A 52 13.88 -4.51 19.31
N THR A 53 14.44 -3.30 19.19
CA THR A 53 15.78 -2.99 19.68
C THR A 53 15.82 -3.31 21.17
N PRO A 54 16.90 -3.91 21.72
CA PRO A 54 16.97 -4.30 23.13
C PRO A 54 16.86 -3.14 24.15
N GLY A 55 16.59 -1.90 23.71
CA GLY A 55 16.39 -0.71 24.54
C GLY A 55 14.96 -0.16 24.62
N GLY A 56 13.94 -0.84 24.07
CA GLY A 56 12.53 -0.37 24.18
C GLY A 56 12.18 0.87 23.34
N GLU A 57 13.10 1.37 22.53
CA GLU A 57 12.87 2.48 21.61
C GLU A 57 12.12 2.00 20.36
N THR A 58 10.93 2.54 20.11
CA THR A 58 10.11 2.17 18.96
C THR A 58 10.62 2.89 17.71
N VAL A 59 11.21 2.14 16.77
CA VAL A 59 11.63 2.68 15.47
C VAL A 59 10.38 3.08 14.66
N ILE A 60 10.24 4.37 14.39
CA ILE A 60 9.14 4.90 13.57
C ILE A 60 9.58 4.93 12.10
N VAL A 61 9.08 3.97 11.33
CA VAL A 61 9.19 3.96 9.86
C VAL A 61 8.52 5.21 9.25
N PRO A 62 9.22 6.02 8.43
CA PRO A 62 8.63 7.16 7.74
C PRO A 62 7.61 6.76 6.67
N ARG A 63 6.69 7.69 6.32
CA ARG A 63 5.59 7.49 5.35
C ARG A 63 6.05 6.86 4.04
N ASN A 64 7.06 7.45 3.39
CA ASN A 64 7.47 7.00 2.06
C ASN A 64 8.04 5.57 2.08
N PHE A 65 8.77 5.19 3.14
CA PHE A 65 9.25 3.82 3.29
C PHE A 65 8.09 2.83 3.49
N LYS A 66 7.08 3.21 4.28
CA LYS A 66 5.87 2.40 4.44
C LYS A 66 5.14 2.20 3.10
N LEU A 67 5.01 3.26 2.31
CA LEU A 67 4.34 3.20 1.01
C LEU A 67 5.14 2.41 -0.03
N LEU A 68 6.46 2.52 -0.04
CA LEU A 68 7.33 1.68 -0.87
C LEU A 68 7.22 0.20 -0.48
N GLU A 69 7.18 -0.10 0.81
CA GLU A 69 6.96 -1.47 1.30
C GLU A 69 5.61 -2.03 0.83
N GLU A 70 4.55 -1.20 0.85
CA GLU A 70 3.24 -1.59 0.35
C GLU A 70 3.20 -1.76 -1.18
N LEU A 71 3.93 -0.92 -1.92
CA LEU A 71 4.09 -1.09 -3.37
C LEU A 71 4.74 -2.43 -3.69
N GLU A 72 5.87 -2.75 -3.05
CA GLU A 72 6.59 -4.00 -3.25
C GLU A 72 5.71 -5.22 -2.90
N LYS A 73 4.88 -5.11 -1.85
CA LYS A 73 3.91 -6.16 -1.50
C LYS A 73 2.84 -6.34 -2.58
N SER A 74 2.38 -5.25 -3.18
CA SER A 74 1.39 -5.31 -4.26
C SER A 74 1.91 -6.02 -5.50
N GLU A 75 3.19 -5.83 -5.83
CA GLU A 75 3.86 -6.43 -6.99
C GLU A 75 4.12 -7.93 -6.81
N LYS A 76 4.35 -8.37 -5.57
CA LYS A 76 4.49 -9.79 -5.22
C LYS A 76 3.17 -10.56 -5.33
N GLY A 77 2.05 -9.84 -5.42
CA GLY A 77 0.71 -10.41 -5.50
C GLY A 77 0.17 -10.87 -4.16
N HIS A 78 -1.15 -10.81 -4.03
CA HIS A 78 -1.86 -11.29 -2.85
C HIS A 78 -2.33 -12.73 -3.08
N GLY A 79 -2.14 -13.61 -2.08
CA GLY A 79 -2.25 -15.07 -2.28
C GLY A 79 -3.61 -15.57 -2.78
N ASP A 80 -4.70 -14.87 -2.46
CA ASP A 80 -6.05 -15.24 -2.93
C ASP A 80 -6.49 -14.48 -4.20
N MET A 81 -5.65 -13.57 -4.72
CA MET A 81 -5.90 -12.69 -5.88
C MET A 81 -7.24 -11.94 -5.82
N SER A 82 -7.88 -11.86 -4.66
CA SER A 82 -9.21 -11.28 -4.50
C SER A 82 -9.19 -9.76 -4.37
N ILE A 83 -8.02 -9.23 -4.03
CA ILE A 83 -7.73 -7.80 -3.98
C ILE A 83 -6.44 -7.50 -4.73
N SER A 84 -6.38 -6.31 -5.29
CA SER A 84 -5.18 -5.75 -5.90
C SER A 84 -5.11 -4.25 -5.62
N PHE A 85 -3.92 -3.68 -5.63
CA PHE A 85 -3.74 -2.24 -5.58
C PHE A 85 -2.41 -1.86 -6.24
N GLY A 86 -2.28 -0.60 -6.64
CA GLY A 86 -1.08 -0.08 -7.28
C GLY A 86 -1.17 1.43 -7.46
N LEU A 87 -0.08 2.07 -7.85
CA LEU A 87 -0.07 3.52 -8.08
C LEU A 87 -0.97 3.90 -9.25
N VAL A 88 -1.59 5.07 -9.15
CA VAL A 88 -2.30 5.70 -10.28
C VAL A 88 -1.31 6.16 -11.34
N ASP A 89 -0.24 6.82 -10.90
CA ASP A 89 0.85 7.32 -11.74
C ASP A 89 2.18 6.78 -11.19
N SER A 90 2.90 6.03 -12.02
CA SER A 90 4.22 5.50 -11.66
C SER A 90 5.29 6.59 -11.54
N GLY A 91 5.04 7.79 -12.06
CA GLY A 91 5.87 8.97 -11.88
C GLY A 91 5.65 9.72 -10.56
N ASP A 92 4.61 9.37 -9.79
CA ASP A 92 4.32 10.05 -8.52
C ASP A 92 5.37 9.69 -7.45
N THR A 93 6.29 10.63 -7.21
CA THR A 93 7.34 10.48 -6.19
C THR A 93 6.76 10.46 -4.78
N PHE A 94 5.57 11.01 -4.56
CA PHE A 94 4.94 11.08 -3.25
C PHE A 94 4.06 9.87 -2.93
N LEU A 95 3.82 8.97 -3.89
CA LEU A 95 3.07 7.73 -3.71
C LEU A 95 1.69 7.99 -3.08
N THR A 96 1.01 9.00 -3.56
CA THR A 96 -0.16 9.61 -2.91
C THR A 96 -1.45 8.94 -3.35
N ASP A 97 -1.60 8.74 -4.66
CA ASP A 97 -2.83 8.23 -5.25
C ASP A 97 -2.63 6.80 -5.77
N TRP A 98 -3.54 5.93 -5.36
CA TRP A 98 -3.53 4.50 -5.65
C TRP A 98 -4.85 4.05 -6.26
N ASN A 99 -4.77 3.11 -7.18
CA ASN A 99 -5.88 2.32 -7.66
C ASN A 99 -5.98 1.05 -6.83
N GLY A 100 -7.20 0.69 -6.44
CA GLY A 100 -7.53 -0.57 -5.80
C GLY A 100 -8.53 -1.36 -6.63
N GLY A 101 -8.46 -2.68 -6.54
CA GLY A 101 -9.37 -3.63 -7.15
C GLY A 101 -9.88 -4.61 -6.10
N ILE A 102 -11.18 -4.89 -6.12
CA ILE A 102 -11.78 -5.94 -5.30
C ILE A 102 -12.62 -6.84 -6.21
N LEU A 103 -12.32 -8.13 -6.21
CA LEU A 103 -13.18 -9.16 -6.79
C LEU A 103 -14.26 -9.51 -5.77
N GLY A 104 -15.52 -9.35 -6.19
CA GLY A 104 -16.67 -9.60 -5.33
C GLY A 104 -16.70 -11.03 -4.79
N PRO A 105 -16.99 -11.21 -3.49
CA PRO A 105 -16.95 -12.53 -2.87
C PRO A 105 -18.05 -13.46 -3.40
N PRO A 106 -17.75 -14.77 -3.57
CA PRO A 106 -18.73 -15.74 -4.05
C PRO A 106 -19.90 -15.89 -3.07
N GLY A 107 -21.08 -16.24 -3.58
CA GLY A 107 -22.28 -16.43 -2.75
C GLY A 107 -22.91 -15.13 -2.21
N THR A 108 -22.55 -13.99 -2.81
CA THR A 108 -23.12 -12.66 -2.55
C THR A 108 -23.65 -12.03 -3.83
N GLN A 109 -24.41 -10.95 -3.73
CA GLN A 109 -24.84 -10.15 -4.89
C GLN A 109 -23.69 -9.38 -5.56
N TYR A 110 -22.49 -9.42 -5.00
CA TYR A 110 -21.28 -8.83 -5.56
C TYR A 110 -20.47 -9.83 -6.39
N ALA A 111 -20.80 -11.13 -6.32
CA ALA A 111 -20.05 -12.20 -6.98
C ALA A 111 -19.89 -11.94 -8.50
N ASP A 112 -18.76 -12.40 -9.05
CA ASP A 112 -18.40 -12.30 -10.46
C ASP A 112 -18.26 -10.85 -10.98
N ARG A 113 -18.14 -9.87 -10.09
CA ARG A 113 -17.94 -8.46 -10.43
C ARG A 113 -16.61 -7.95 -9.90
N PHE A 114 -15.97 -7.10 -10.71
CA PHE A 114 -14.75 -6.38 -10.33
C PHE A 114 -15.11 -4.93 -9.97
N PHE A 115 -14.70 -4.51 -8.78
CA PHE A 115 -14.91 -3.14 -8.30
C PHE A 115 -13.59 -2.40 -8.26
N GLU A 116 -13.53 -1.27 -8.97
CA GLU A 116 -12.41 -0.34 -8.94
C GLU A 116 -12.62 0.71 -7.83
N LEU A 117 -11.54 1.01 -7.10
CA LEU A 117 -11.48 2.00 -6.04
C LEU A 117 -10.29 2.94 -6.25
N ARG A 118 -10.40 4.16 -5.75
CA ARG A 118 -9.32 5.12 -5.57
C ARG A 118 -8.99 5.22 -4.09
N LEU A 119 -7.71 5.09 -3.76
CA LEU A 119 -7.19 5.30 -2.42
C LEU A 119 -6.26 6.50 -2.46
N HIS A 120 -6.44 7.42 -1.52
CA HIS A 120 -5.61 8.60 -1.36
C HIS A 120 -4.91 8.54 0.00
N CYS A 121 -3.59 8.46 -0.01
CA CYS A 121 -2.74 8.38 1.17
C CYS A 121 -2.33 9.80 1.60
N PRO A 122 -2.91 10.37 2.68
CA PRO A 122 -2.58 11.72 3.12
C PRO A 122 -1.13 11.82 3.64
N ASP A 123 -0.63 13.04 3.84
CA ASP A 123 0.74 13.31 4.33
C ASP A 123 1.04 12.68 5.70
N ASN A 124 0.01 12.49 6.51
CA ASN A 124 0.09 11.85 7.82
C ASN A 124 -0.14 10.34 7.79
N TYR A 125 -0.25 9.71 6.61
CA TYR A 125 -0.24 8.26 6.49
C TYR A 125 1.10 7.68 6.98
N PRO A 126 1.13 6.54 7.70
CA PRO A 126 0.03 5.68 8.12
C PRO A 126 -0.55 6.01 9.50
N ALA A 127 -0.26 7.18 10.09
CA ALA A 127 -0.87 7.56 11.38
C ALA A 127 -2.39 7.76 11.24
N VAL A 128 -2.84 8.23 10.08
CA VAL A 128 -4.25 8.30 9.67
C VAL A 128 -4.47 7.33 8.50
N PRO A 129 -5.63 6.66 8.41
CA PRO A 129 -5.95 5.76 7.30
C PRO A 129 -6.04 6.50 5.96
N PRO A 130 -5.94 5.77 4.83
CA PRO A 130 -6.13 6.37 3.52
C PRO A 130 -7.62 6.70 3.32
N VAL A 131 -7.90 7.71 2.50
CA VAL A 131 -9.26 8.02 2.06
C VAL A 131 -9.60 7.10 0.89
N VAL A 132 -10.71 6.37 0.99
CA VAL A 132 -11.12 5.39 -0.04
C VAL A 132 -12.42 5.82 -0.70
N LYS A 133 -12.46 5.73 -2.03
CA LYS A 133 -13.62 6.03 -2.86
C LYS A 133 -13.79 4.94 -3.91
N PHE A 134 -15.01 4.42 -4.06
CA PHE A 134 -15.35 3.57 -5.19
C PHE A 134 -15.44 4.38 -6.49
N VAL A 135 -14.83 3.85 -7.55
CA VAL A 135 -15.05 4.30 -8.93
C VAL A 135 -16.27 3.56 -9.48
N SER A 136 -16.28 2.23 -9.31
CA SER A 136 -17.41 1.38 -9.71
C SER A 136 -18.59 1.56 -8.75
N LYS A 137 -19.79 1.73 -9.30
CA LYS A 137 -21.01 1.91 -8.54
C LYS A 137 -21.36 0.66 -7.75
N ILE A 138 -21.48 0.81 -6.44
CA ILE A 138 -21.77 -0.26 -5.49
C ILE A 138 -22.88 0.17 -4.55
N ASN A 139 -23.75 -0.76 -4.17
CA ASN A 139 -24.74 -0.55 -3.12
C ASN A 139 -24.31 -1.30 -1.85
N MET A 140 -23.76 -0.59 -0.86
CA MET A 140 -23.24 -1.14 0.39
C MET A 140 -23.37 -0.12 1.54
N ASN A 141 -23.68 -0.58 2.75
CA ASN A 141 -24.02 0.31 3.89
C ASN A 141 -22.90 1.27 4.32
N CYS A 142 -21.64 0.94 4.06
CA CYS A 142 -20.49 1.77 4.38
C CYS A 142 -20.04 2.69 3.24
N VAL A 143 -20.76 2.73 2.12
CA VAL A 143 -20.44 3.57 0.95
C VAL A 143 -21.55 4.60 0.75
N ASP A 144 -21.16 5.85 0.50
CA ASP A 144 -22.11 6.88 0.08
C ASP A 144 -22.61 6.60 -1.35
N SER A 145 -23.93 6.53 -1.52
CA SER A 145 -24.57 6.23 -2.81
C SER A 145 -24.46 7.34 -3.86
N LYS A 146 -24.05 8.55 -3.46
CA LYS A 146 -23.84 9.68 -4.37
C LYS A 146 -22.38 9.86 -4.75
N THR A 147 -21.48 9.77 -3.77
CA THR A 147 -20.07 10.07 -3.99
C THR A 147 -19.19 8.84 -4.14
N GLY A 148 -19.63 7.66 -3.69
CA GLY A 148 -18.79 6.46 -3.64
C GLY A 148 -17.76 6.48 -2.50
N THR A 149 -17.75 7.51 -1.64
CA THR A 149 -16.80 7.59 -0.51
C THR A 149 -17.11 6.51 0.53
N VAL A 150 -16.07 5.81 0.99
CA VAL A 150 -16.16 4.76 2.01
C VAL A 150 -16.04 5.40 3.39
N ASN A 151 -17.00 5.11 4.26
CA ASN A 151 -16.94 5.49 5.67
C ASN A 151 -16.25 4.38 6.48
N LEU A 152 -14.95 4.57 6.75
CA LEU A 152 -14.12 3.60 7.49
C LEU A 152 -14.63 3.32 8.91
N ASN A 153 -15.34 4.25 9.56
CA ASN A 153 -15.86 4.04 10.92
C ASN A 153 -16.96 2.97 10.98
N LYS A 154 -17.61 2.69 9.85
CA LYS A 154 -18.59 1.60 9.72
C LYS A 154 -17.92 0.24 9.55
N LEU A 155 -16.65 0.20 9.17
CA LEU A 155 -15.87 -1.04 9.06
C LEU A 155 -15.30 -1.40 10.43
N SER A 156 -15.75 -2.51 11.01
CA SER A 156 -15.32 -2.96 12.33
C SER A 156 -13.80 -3.11 12.43
N ALA A 157 -13.16 -3.67 11.41
CA ALA A 157 -11.72 -3.87 11.35
C ALA A 157 -10.92 -2.55 11.28
N MET A 158 -11.53 -1.45 10.83
CA MET A 158 -10.84 -0.15 10.68
C MET A 158 -11.10 0.81 11.84
N ARG A 159 -12.01 0.47 12.76
CA ARG A 159 -12.34 1.32 13.91
C ARG A 159 -11.13 1.63 14.79
N ASN A 160 -10.22 0.66 14.91
CA ASN A 160 -8.98 0.78 15.70
C ASN A 160 -7.76 0.88 14.77
N TRP A 161 -7.84 1.76 13.77
CA TRP A 161 -6.72 2.02 12.86
C TRP A 161 -5.44 2.29 13.64
N ASN A 162 -4.35 1.68 13.20
CA ASN A 162 -3.02 1.91 13.73
C ASN A 162 -1.98 1.84 12.62
N ARG A 163 -0.80 2.40 12.87
CA ARG A 163 0.29 2.52 11.89
C ARG A 163 0.87 1.20 11.35
N ASN A 164 0.52 0.06 11.95
CA ASN A 164 0.98 -1.25 11.48
C ASN A 164 0.07 -1.78 10.36
N MET A 165 -1.14 -1.24 10.23
CA MET A 165 -2.07 -1.55 9.15
C MET A 165 -1.65 -0.86 7.85
N GLY A 166 -2.15 -1.37 6.72
CA GLY A 166 -1.90 -0.81 5.39
C GLY A 166 -3.15 -0.86 4.49
N MET A 167 -3.00 -0.41 3.25
CA MET A 167 -4.07 -0.40 2.23
C MET A 167 -4.63 -1.79 1.96
N GLU A 168 -3.78 -2.82 1.99
CA GLU A 168 -4.19 -4.22 1.84
C GLU A 168 -5.27 -4.58 2.87
N GLN A 169 -5.06 -4.25 4.16
CA GLN A 169 -6.04 -4.52 5.21
C GLN A 169 -7.32 -3.69 5.03
N VAL A 170 -7.21 -2.48 4.49
CA VAL A 170 -8.38 -1.66 4.14
C VAL A 170 -9.22 -2.37 3.08
N LEU A 171 -8.61 -2.81 1.98
CA LEU A 171 -9.32 -3.52 0.90
C LEU A 171 -9.90 -4.87 1.37
N GLN A 172 -9.15 -5.64 2.16
CA GLN A 172 -9.64 -6.86 2.79
C GLN A 172 -10.86 -6.58 3.69
N SER A 173 -10.83 -5.50 4.48
CA SER A 173 -11.96 -5.16 5.35
C SER A 173 -13.21 -4.77 4.58
N ILE A 174 -13.06 -4.05 3.47
CA ILE A 174 -14.17 -3.71 2.57
C ILE A 174 -14.74 -4.99 1.98
N ARG A 175 -13.89 -5.91 1.51
CA ARG A 175 -14.33 -7.19 0.96
C ARG A 175 -15.04 -8.06 2.00
N MET A 176 -14.56 -8.09 3.24
CA MET A 176 -15.25 -8.79 4.34
C MET A 176 -16.62 -8.16 4.64
N GLU A 177 -16.73 -6.83 4.56
CA GLU A 177 -17.99 -6.12 4.74
C GLU A 177 -19.01 -6.43 3.64
N MET A 178 -18.58 -6.76 2.42
CA MET A 178 -19.48 -7.26 1.37
C MET A 178 -20.13 -8.61 1.74
N CYS A 179 -19.45 -9.43 2.55
CA CYS A 179 -19.96 -10.70 3.05
C CYS A 179 -20.91 -10.55 4.26
N SER A 180 -21.01 -9.36 4.86
CA SER A 180 -21.86 -9.14 6.04
C SER A 180 -23.33 -9.41 5.72
N ASP A 181 -24.10 -9.88 6.69
CA ASP A 181 -25.52 -10.21 6.48
C ASP A 181 -26.36 -9.02 6.01
N GLN A 182 -25.93 -7.79 6.36
CA GLN A 182 -26.58 -6.57 5.92
C GLN A 182 -26.32 -6.27 4.44
N ASN A 183 -25.16 -6.64 3.90
CA ASN A 183 -24.71 -6.24 2.57
C ASN A 183 -24.81 -7.37 1.53
N ARG A 184 -24.61 -8.64 1.92
CA ARG A 184 -24.47 -9.77 0.99
C ARG A 184 -25.67 -10.02 0.07
N ARG A 185 -26.86 -9.52 0.45
CA ARG A 185 -28.13 -9.64 -0.30
C ARG A 185 -28.60 -8.32 -0.94
N LEU A 186 -27.85 -7.23 -0.80
CA LEU A 186 -28.25 -5.94 -1.39
C LEU A 186 -28.21 -6.01 -2.91
N ARG A 187 -29.31 -5.60 -3.54
CA ARG A 187 -29.39 -5.49 -5.00
C ARG A 187 -28.36 -4.47 -5.48
N GLN A 188 -27.55 -4.89 -6.45
CA GLN A 188 -26.52 -4.05 -6.99
C GLN A 188 -26.99 -3.23 -8.20
N PRO A 189 -26.34 -2.08 -8.47
CA PRO A 189 -26.50 -1.36 -9.73
C PRO A 189 -26.08 -2.21 -10.94
N ALA A 190 -26.44 -1.74 -12.14
CA ALA A 190 -25.99 -2.35 -13.39
C ALA A 190 -24.45 -2.47 -13.42
N ASP A 191 -23.97 -3.56 -14.03
CA ASP A 191 -22.54 -3.79 -14.11
C ASP A 191 -21.83 -2.75 -14.98
N GLY A 192 -20.60 -2.39 -14.59
CA GLY A 192 -19.85 -1.30 -15.23
C GLY A 192 -20.34 0.12 -14.95
N ALA A 193 -21.42 0.32 -14.19
CA ALA A 193 -21.81 1.65 -13.74
C ALA A 193 -20.73 2.27 -12.86
N THR A 194 -20.49 3.58 -12.97
CA THR A 194 -19.53 4.34 -12.16
C THR A 194 -20.20 5.48 -11.39
N PHE A 195 -19.51 6.02 -10.38
CA PHE A 195 -19.95 7.20 -9.61
C PHE A 195 -19.60 8.52 -10.30
#